data_AF-A0A9N8K9P6-F1
#
_entry.id   AF-A0A9N8K9P6-F1
#
_cell.length_a   1.000
_cell.length_b   1.000
_cell.length_c   1.000
_cell.angle_alpha   90.00
_cell.angle_beta   90.00
_cell.angle_gamma   90.00
#
_symmetry.space_group_name_H-M   'P 1'
#
loop_
_entity.id
_entity.type
_entity.pdbx_description
1 polymer ?
#
loop_
_entity_poly.entity_id
_entity_poly.type
_entity_poly.pdbx_seq_one_letter_code
_entity_poly.pdbx_strand_id
1 'polypeptide(L)'
;MGYVFYSITFLFLVSATGTPNSTLSPPLPLPLTQTLAALYLTKHLWIAHAPPIPYLTAPGHIPEPLWRLSQSLQRLNPFAQNAYISLGQNSFEDDIEAGFSSANFDLRENVEGGDSRQGLDEQGKERVKAIMKSRGCGFDEARRIVMEERFGRENIGKDGRPRDPKAVMFDRL
;
A
#
# COMPACT_ATOMS: atom_id res chain seq x y z
N MET A 1 11.63 -23.63 -43.44
CA MET A 1 12.11 -22.69 -42.39
C MET A 1 11.43 -22.85 -41.03
N GLY A 2 10.27 -23.52 -40.90
CA GLY A 2 9.61 -23.75 -39.59
C GLY A 2 10.24 -24.85 -38.70
N TYR A 3 11.02 -25.78 -39.27
CA TYR A 3 11.63 -26.90 -38.52
C TYR A 3 12.83 -26.48 -37.65
N VAL A 4 13.49 -25.36 -37.97
CA VAL A 4 14.67 -24.89 -37.21
C VAL A 4 14.27 -24.24 -35.88
N PHE A 5 13.09 -23.61 -35.83
CA PHE A 5 12.59 -22.94 -34.63
C PHE A 5 12.10 -23.91 -33.55
N TYR A 6 11.57 -25.08 -33.92
CA TYR A 6 11.27 -26.14 -32.95
C TYR A 6 12.54 -26.82 -32.42
N SER A 7 13.61 -26.90 -33.22
CA SER A 7 14.88 -27.49 -32.78
C SER A 7 15.53 -26.70 -31.64
N ILE A 8 15.53 -25.36 -31.71
CA ILE A 8 16.19 -24.51 -30.70
C ILE A 8 15.39 -24.47 -29.40
N THR A 9 14.05 -24.47 -29.46
CA THR A 9 13.20 -24.54 -28.27
C THR A 9 13.19 -25.94 -27.66
N PHE A 10 13.22 -27.01 -28.47
CA PHE A 10 13.25 -28.39 -27.97
C PHE A 10 14.62 -28.77 -27.39
N LEU A 11 15.73 -28.25 -27.91
CA LEU A 11 17.06 -28.46 -27.33
C LEU A 11 17.21 -27.83 -25.94
N PHE A 12 16.55 -26.69 -25.71
CA PHE A 12 16.52 -26.05 -24.38
C PHE A 12 15.54 -26.72 -23.41
N LEU A 13 14.41 -27.25 -23.91
CA LEU A 13 13.40 -27.89 -23.06
C LEU A 13 13.77 -29.34 -22.67
N VAL A 14 14.42 -30.09 -23.56
CA VAL A 14 14.90 -31.47 -23.28
C VAL A 14 16.02 -31.48 -22.23
N SER A 15 16.79 -30.40 -22.10
CA SER A 15 17.80 -30.27 -21.04
C SER A 15 17.22 -30.16 -19.62
N ALA A 16 15.92 -29.84 -19.49
CA ALA A 16 15.26 -29.63 -18.20
C ALA A 16 14.51 -30.87 -17.65
N THR A 17 14.37 -31.95 -18.44
CA THR A 17 13.60 -33.14 -18.02
C THR A 17 14.35 -34.43 -18.39
N GLY A 18 15.41 -34.74 -17.64
CA GLY A 18 16.15 -35.99 -17.84
C GLY A 18 15.36 -37.24 -17.48
N THR A 19 15.30 -38.23 -18.37
CA THR A 19 15.20 -39.67 -18.05
C THR A 19 15.91 -40.51 -19.12
N PRO A 20 16.34 -41.75 -18.81
CA PRO A 20 17.68 -42.22 -19.15
C PRO A 20 17.69 -43.25 -20.28
N ASN A 21 18.48 -43.02 -21.33
CA ASN A 21 19.24 -44.07 -22.01
C ASN A 21 20.17 -43.50 -23.08
N SER A 22 21.39 -44.06 -23.13
CA SER A 22 22.41 -43.91 -24.18
C SER A 22 23.39 -42.74 -24.06
N THR A 23 24.42 -42.95 -23.23
CA THR A 23 25.84 -42.61 -23.49
C THR A 23 26.22 -41.18 -23.91
N LEU A 24 25.74 -40.14 -23.23
CA LEU A 24 26.46 -38.86 -23.14
C LEU A 24 26.07 -38.15 -21.83
N SER A 25 27.07 -37.69 -21.08
CA SER A 25 26.92 -36.96 -19.82
C SER A 25 26.07 -35.67 -19.99
N PRO A 26 25.07 -35.40 -19.13
CA PRO A 26 24.29 -34.17 -19.22
C PRO A 26 25.15 -32.95 -18.82
N PRO A 27 25.05 -31.80 -19.54
CA PRO A 27 25.76 -30.59 -19.15
C PRO A 27 25.16 -30.00 -17.87
N LEU A 28 26.05 -29.55 -16.97
CA LEU A 28 25.69 -28.90 -15.70
C LEU A 28 24.72 -27.72 -15.92
N PRO A 29 23.67 -27.55 -15.10
CA PRO A 29 22.82 -26.36 -15.19
C PRO A 29 23.64 -25.12 -14.83
N LEU A 30 23.76 -24.19 -15.77
CA LEU A 30 24.42 -22.91 -15.53
C LEU A 30 23.60 -22.06 -14.55
N PRO A 31 24.25 -21.30 -13.65
CA PRO A 31 23.56 -20.48 -12.65
C PRO A 31 22.66 -19.43 -13.33
N LEU A 32 21.55 -19.09 -12.66
CA LEU A 32 20.47 -18.18 -13.12
C LEU A 32 20.97 -16.81 -13.60
N THR A 33 22.17 -16.40 -13.18
CA THR A 33 22.86 -15.18 -13.60
C THR A 33 23.35 -15.24 -15.05
N GLN A 34 23.80 -16.41 -15.52
CA GLN A 34 24.34 -16.58 -16.88
C GLN A 34 23.23 -16.62 -17.92
N THR A 35 22.07 -17.19 -17.58
CA THR A 35 20.91 -17.23 -18.47
C THR A 35 20.31 -15.83 -18.67
N LEU A 36 20.23 -15.01 -17.62
CA LEU A 36 19.79 -13.61 -17.72
C LEU A 36 20.76 -12.74 -18.54
N ALA A 37 22.07 -12.94 -18.37
CA ALA A 37 23.09 -12.20 -19.12
C ALA A 37 23.04 -12.52 -20.63
N ALA A 38 22.89 -13.80 -20.98
CA ALA A 38 22.70 -14.23 -22.35
C ALA A 38 21.44 -13.59 -22.96
N LEU A 39 20.32 -13.62 -22.22
CA LEU A 39 19.07 -12.98 -22.64
C LEU A 39 19.23 -11.48 -22.91
N TYR A 40 19.97 -10.77 -22.05
CA TYR A 40 20.21 -9.34 -22.23
C TYR A 40 21.07 -9.02 -23.45
N LEU A 41 22.13 -9.79 -23.70
CA LEU A 41 23.04 -9.56 -24.82
C LEU A 41 22.36 -9.78 -26.17
N THR A 42 21.53 -10.81 -26.29
CA THR A 42 20.83 -11.14 -27.54
C THR A 42 19.49 -10.44 -27.70
N LYS A 43 19.12 -9.52 -26.78
CA LYS A 43 17.84 -8.78 -26.79
C LYS A 43 17.51 -8.13 -28.13
N HIS A 44 18.53 -7.60 -28.80
CA HIS A 44 18.40 -6.86 -30.05
C HIS A 44 17.86 -7.73 -31.20
N LEU A 45 18.03 -9.05 -31.13
CA LEU A 45 17.58 -9.99 -32.16
C LEU A 45 16.07 -10.27 -32.09
N TRP A 46 15.45 -10.14 -30.92
CA TRP A 46 14.04 -10.49 -30.73
C TRP A 46 13.16 -9.34 -30.25
N ILE A 47 13.72 -8.20 -29.83
CA ILE A 47 12.92 -7.08 -29.32
C ILE A 47 11.93 -6.54 -30.37
N ALA A 48 12.26 -6.64 -31.65
CA ALA A 48 11.38 -6.26 -32.77
C ALA A 48 10.17 -7.20 -32.95
N HIS A 49 10.26 -8.43 -32.47
CA HIS A 49 9.20 -9.44 -32.54
C HIS A 49 8.51 -9.66 -31.18
N ALA A 50 8.88 -8.88 -30.16
CA ALA A 50 8.26 -8.97 -28.85
C ALA A 50 6.83 -8.42 -28.93
N PRO A 51 5.83 -9.10 -28.31
CA PRO A 51 4.49 -8.54 -28.23
C PRO A 51 4.52 -7.17 -27.55
N PRO A 52 3.64 -6.23 -27.92
CA PRO A 52 3.59 -4.92 -27.29
C PRO A 52 3.37 -5.10 -25.79
N ILE A 53 4.25 -4.48 -25.01
CA ILE A 53 4.17 -4.53 -23.55
C ILE A 53 3.14 -3.44 -23.17
N PRO A 54 2.03 -3.79 -22.50
CA PRO A 54 1.09 -2.78 -22.01
C PRO A 54 1.85 -1.75 -21.15
N TYR A 55 1.35 -0.51 -21.04
CA TYR A 55 1.93 0.65 -20.35
C TYR A 55 3.33 1.13 -20.80
N LEU A 56 4.08 0.37 -21.60
CA LEU A 56 5.32 0.80 -22.25
C LEU A 56 5.12 1.18 -23.72
N THR A 57 4.36 0.39 -24.48
CA THR A 57 4.15 0.62 -25.92
C THR A 57 2.67 0.62 -26.36
N ALA A 58 1.73 0.31 -25.46
CA ALA A 58 0.29 0.45 -25.70
C ALA A 58 -0.47 0.62 -24.36
N PRO A 59 -1.57 1.39 -24.31
CA PRO A 59 -2.42 1.43 -23.11
C PRO A 59 -3.12 0.07 -22.89
N GLY A 60 -3.05 -0.49 -21.67
CA GLY A 60 -3.68 -1.78 -21.35
C GLY A 60 -3.42 -2.25 -19.91
N HIS A 61 -4.18 -3.26 -19.47
CA HIS A 61 -4.06 -3.89 -18.15
C HIS A 61 -2.91 -4.91 -18.11
N ILE A 62 -2.14 -4.90 -17.03
CA ILE A 62 -1.05 -5.85 -16.79
C ILE A 62 -1.65 -7.23 -16.49
N PRO A 63 -1.27 -8.31 -17.19
CA PRO A 63 -1.79 -9.64 -16.85
C PRO A 63 -1.46 -10.03 -15.40
N GLU A 64 -2.46 -10.51 -14.66
CA GLU A 64 -2.41 -10.94 -13.25
C GLU A 64 -1.15 -11.69 -12.80
N PRO A 65 -0.61 -12.68 -13.55
CA PRO A 65 0.63 -13.35 -13.12
C PRO A 65 1.83 -12.41 -13.05
N LEU A 66 1.94 -11.43 -13.97
CA LEU A 66 3.03 -10.45 -13.96
C LEU A 66 2.86 -9.43 -12.83
N TRP A 67 1.62 -9.07 -12.49
CA TRP A 67 1.30 -8.24 -11.33
C TRP A 67 1.70 -8.90 -10.01
N ARG A 68 1.42 -10.20 -9.86
CA ARG A 68 1.83 -10.95 -8.66
C ARG A 68 3.34 -11.07 -8.55
N LEU A 69 4.02 -11.29 -9.67
CA LEU A 69 5.47 -11.37 -9.71
C LEU A 69 6.11 -10.01 -9.39
N SER A 70 5.61 -8.91 -9.95
CA SER A 70 6.15 -7.56 -9.69
C SER A 70 5.99 -7.17 -8.22
N GLN A 71 4.83 -7.45 -7.61
CA GLN A 71 4.65 -7.24 -6.17
C GLN A 71 5.59 -8.09 -5.32
N SER A 72 5.78 -9.36 -5.68
CA SER A 72 6.69 -10.25 -4.96
C SER A 72 8.13 -9.74 -5.01
N LEU A 73 8.55 -9.18 -6.14
CA LEU A 73 9.89 -8.59 -6.31
C LEU A 73 10.03 -7.23 -5.59
N GLN A 74 8.98 -6.41 -5.58
CA GLN A 74 8.96 -5.15 -4.83
C GLN A 74 9.14 -5.37 -3.33
N ARG A 75 8.51 -6.42 -2.78
CA ARG A 75 8.65 -6.79 -1.35
C ARG A 75 10.06 -7.21 -0.96
N LEU A 76 10.87 -7.65 -1.92
CA LEU A 76 12.26 -8.04 -1.71
C LEU A 76 13.24 -6.87 -1.87
N ASN A 77 12.76 -5.68 -2.25
CA ASN A 77 13.60 -4.52 -2.48
C ASN A 77 13.71 -3.67 -1.20
N PRO A 78 14.84 -3.67 -0.48
CA PRO A 78 14.99 -2.93 0.78
C PRO A 78 14.92 -1.40 0.61
N PHE A 79 15.06 -0.89 -0.61
CA PHE A 79 14.92 0.52 -0.96
C PHE A 79 13.49 0.92 -1.34
N ALA A 80 12.55 -0.02 -1.38
CA ALA A 80 11.13 0.26 -1.66
C ALA A 80 10.35 0.79 -0.44
N GLN A 81 11.05 1.19 0.63
CA GLN A 81 10.44 1.84 1.80
C GLN A 81 9.77 3.18 1.45
N ASN A 82 10.11 3.79 0.31
CA ASN A 82 9.47 4.99 -0.23
C ASN A 82 8.47 4.68 -1.36
N ALA A 83 7.88 3.48 -1.39
CA ALA A 83 6.73 3.24 -2.23
C ALA A 83 5.62 4.24 -1.86
N TYR A 84 5.10 4.95 -2.86
CA TYR A 84 3.99 5.89 -2.74
C TYR A 84 2.84 5.21 -1.98
N ILE A 85 2.67 5.56 -0.70
CA ILE A 85 1.46 5.20 0.03
C ILE A 85 0.36 6.03 -0.63
N SER A 86 -0.63 5.36 -1.24
CA SER A 86 -1.87 6.04 -1.61
C SER A 86 -2.44 6.64 -0.33
N LEU A 87 -2.35 7.96 -0.18
CA LEU A 87 -2.93 8.69 0.94
C LEU A 87 -4.47 8.63 0.96
N GLY A 88 -5.07 8.03 -0.07
CA GLY A 88 -6.50 7.83 -0.17
C GLY A 88 -6.90 6.42 0.23
N GLN A 89 -7.22 6.23 1.52
CA GLN A 89 -8.23 5.28 2.00
C GLN A 89 -8.97 5.79 3.26
N ASN A 90 -8.88 7.09 3.56
CA ASN A 90 -9.59 7.71 4.67
C ASN A 90 -10.45 8.84 4.08
N SER A 91 -11.65 8.50 3.63
CA SER A 91 -12.59 9.49 3.11
C SER A 91 -13.56 9.95 4.20
N PHE A 92 -14.14 11.14 4.02
CA PHE A 92 -15.24 11.60 4.89
C PHE A 92 -16.45 10.66 4.84
N GLU A 93 -16.65 9.93 3.73
CA GLU A 93 -17.71 8.92 3.59
C GLU A 93 -17.51 7.77 4.59
N ASP A 94 -16.30 7.21 4.63
CA ASP A 94 -15.94 6.11 5.53
C ASP A 94 -16.07 6.55 7.00
N ASP A 95 -15.74 7.81 7.30
CA ASP A 95 -15.85 8.37 8.63
C ASP A 95 -17.32 8.52 9.08
N ILE A 96 -18.23 8.87 8.16
CA ILE A 96 -19.68 8.89 8.41
C ILE A 96 -20.20 7.49 8.64
N GLU A 97 -19.83 6.53 7.79
CA GLU A 97 -20.23 5.12 7.94
C GLU A 97 -19.73 4.52 9.27
N ALA A 98 -18.54 4.92 9.72
CA ALA A 98 -17.99 4.52 11.00
C ALA A 98 -18.64 5.21 12.22
N GLY A 99 -19.56 6.16 12.00
CA GLY A 99 -20.29 6.87 13.04
C GLY A 99 -19.52 8.02 13.68
N PHE A 100 -18.55 8.63 12.98
CA PHE A 100 -17.80 9.80 13.44
C PHE A 100 -18.48 11.14 13.10
N SER A 101 -19.80 11.14 12.94
CA SER A 101 -20.59 12.35 12.69
C SER A 101 -21.70 12.49 13.74
N SER A 102 -22.00 13.73 14.11
CA SER A 102 -23.05 14.09 15.07
C SER A 102 -23.70 15.43 14.71
N ALA A 103 -24.75 15.82 15.44
CA ALA A 103 -25.44 17.10 15.21
C ALA A 103 -24.52 18.33 15.36
N ASN A 104 -23.50 18.25 16.23
CA ASN A 104 -22.53 19.32 16.43
C ASN A 104 -21.28 19.18 15.55
N PHE A 105 -21.16 18.08 14.80
CA PHE A 105 -20.02 17.78 13.95
C PHE A 105 -20.50 16.98 12.73
N ASP A 106 -21.00 17.71 11.74
CA ASP A 106 -21.52 17.14 10.50
C ASP A 106 -20.40 17.05 9.45
N LEU A 107 -20.27 15.89 8.81
CA LEU A 107 -19.30 15.62 7.74
C LEU A 107 -19.97 15.56 6.37
N ARG A 108 -21.32 15.60 6.30
CA ARG A 108 -22.07 15.47 5.05
C ARG A 108 -21.77 16.60 4.08
N GLU A 109 -21.61 17.83 4.58
CA GLU A 109 -21.24 18.99 3.74
C GLU A 109 -19.86 18.80 3.09
N ASN A 110 -18.91 18.17 3.78
CA ASN A 110 -17.58 17.86 3.22
C ASN A 110 -17.67 16.83 2.09
N VAL A 111 -18.50 15.80 2.27
CA VAL A 111 -18.77 14.79 1.24
C VAL A 111 -19.45 15.41 0.04
N GLU A 112 -20.56 16.14 0.24
CA GLU A 112 -21.35 16.75 -0.82
C GLU A 112 -20.55 17.82 -1.57
N GLY A 113 -19.68 18.55 -0.86
CA GLY A 113 -18.75 19.52 -1.42
C GLY A 113 -17.57 18.91 -2.18
N GLY A 114 -17.43 17.58 -2.20
CA GLY A 114 -16.32 16.89 -2.87
C GLY A 114 -14.96 17.26 -2.28
N ASP A 115 -14.90 17.44 -0.95
CA ASP A 115 -13.69 17.85 -0.25
C ASP A 115 -12.58 16.80 -0.43
N SER A 116 -11.47 17.21 -1.04
CA SER A 116 -10.33 16.35 -1.36
C SER A 116 -9.35 16.17 -0.20
N ARG A 117 -9.66 16.73 0.98
CA ARG A 117 -8.85 16.54 2.19
C ARG A 117 -8.89 15.08 2.67
N GLN A 118 -7.86 14.72 3.43
CA GLN A 118 -7.57 13.35 3.87
C GLN A 118 -8.50 12.79 4.97
N GLY A 119 -9.65 13.43 5.22
CA GLY A 119 -10.57 13.06 6.31
C GLY A 119 -10.05 13.43 7.70
N LEU A 120 -10.59 12.73 8.72
CA LEU A 120 -10.17 12.88 10.11
C LEU A 120 -8.84 12.18 10.41
N ASP A 121 -8.10 12.68 11.41
CA ASP A 121 -6.86 12.07 11.90
C ASP A 121 -7.08 10.62 12.40
N GLU A 122 -6.26 9.70 11.91
CA GLU A 122 -6.42 8.27 12.17
C GLU A 122 -6.16 7.91 13.64
N GLN A 123 -5.11 8.48 14.24
CA GLN A 123 -4.77 8.21 15.64
C GLN A 123 -5.88 8.70 16.58
N GLY A 124 -6.42 9.90 16.30
CA GLY A 124 -7.57 10.42 17.01
C GLY A 124 -8.81 9.53 16.87
N LYS A 125 -9.12 9.08 15.63
CA LYS A 125 -10.26 8.20 15.35
C LYS A 125 -10.19 6.88 16.09
N GLU A 126 -9.04 6.21 16.06
CA GLU A 126 -8.84 4.94 16.77
C GLU A 126 -9.12 5.08 18.27
N ARG A 127 -8.64 6.17 18.88
CA ARG A 127 -8.86 6.43 20.30
C ARG A 127 -10.33 6.70 20.60
N VAL A 128 -10.99 7.54 19.80
CA VAL A 128 -12.43 7.82 19.94
C VAL A 128 -13.24 6.53 19.81
N LYS A 129 -12.95 5.71 18.79
CA LYS A 129 -13.61 4.42 18.55
C LYS A 129 -13.42 3.45 19.72
N ALA A 130 -12.24 3.42 20.33
CA ALA A 130 -11.98 2.62 21.51
C ALA A 130 -12.82 3.07 22.72
N ILE A 131 -13.00 4.38 22.91
CA ILE A 131 -13.84 4.92 23.99
C ILE A 131 -15.32 4.63 23.73
N MET A 132 -15.80 4.83 22.49
CA MET A 132 -17.18 4.49 22.11
C MET A 132 -17.48 3.01 22.41
N LYS A 133 -16.58 2.09 22.04
CA LYS A 133 -16.73 0.66 22.31
C LYS A 133 -16.67 0.29 23.80
N SER A 134 -15.75 0.90 24.54
CA SER A 134 -15.53 0.55 25.96
C SER A 134 -16.60 1.13 26.90
N ARG A 135 -17.11 2.32 26.60
CA ARG A 135 -18.09 3.02 27.45
C ARG A 135 -19.51 3.00 26.90
N GLY A 136 -19.71 2.56 25.67
CA GLY A 136 -21.03 2.54 25.03
C GLY A 136 -21.61 3.94 24.79
N CYS A 137 -20.76 4.95 24.60
CA CYS A 137 -21.18 6.33 24.39
C CYS A 137 -21.12 6.76 22.91
N GLY A 138 -21.82 7.85 22.59
CA GLY A 138 -21.81 8.45 21.25
C GLY A 138 -20.51 9.19 20.91
N PHE A 139 -20.39 9.62 19.66
CA PHE A 139 -19.19 10.27 19.13
C PHE A 139 -18.74 11.52 19.91
N ASP A 140 -19.66 12.45 20.17
CA ASP A 140 -19.31 13.70 20.87
C ASP A 140 -18.83 13.47 22.30
N GLU A 141 -19.47 12.53 23.00
CA GLU A 141 -19.05 12.18 24.36
C GLU A 141 -17.67 11.50 24.35
N ALA A 142 -17.44 10.57 23.42
CA ALA A 142 -16.15 9.95 23.27
C ALA A 142 -15.06 10.99 22.95
N ARG A 143 -15.32 11.93 22.03
CA ARG A 143 -14.39 13.03 21.70
C ARG A 143 -14.10 13.92 22.90
N ARG A 144 -15.11 14.26 23.71
CA ARG A 144 -14.93 15.01 24.96
C ARG A 144 -13.98 14.28 25.91
N ILE A 145 -14.19 12.98 26.11
CA ILE A 145 -13.33 12.17 26.99
C ILE A 145 -11.90 12.11 26.47
N VAL A 146 -11.68 11.91 25.16
CA VAL A 146 -10.34 11.93 24.56
C VAL A 146 -9.63 13.26 24.85
N MET A 147 -10.34 14.38 24.71
CA MET A 147 -9.77 15.70 24.98
C MET A 147 -9.48 15.92 26.46
N GLU A 148 -10.37 15.50 27.36
CA GLU A 148 -10.12 15.54 28.81
C GLU A 148 -8.89 14.71 29.22
N GLU A 149 -8.72 13.52 28.65
CA GLU A 149 -7.54 12.67 28.87
C GLU A 149 -6.27 13.35 28.38
N ARG A 150 -6.32 14.00 27.20
CA ARG A 150 -5.19 14.76 26.65
C ARG A 150 -4.84 15.95 27.55
N PHE A 151 -5.83 16.71 28.01
CA PHE A 151 -5.60 17.82 28.95
C PHE A 151 -4.95 17.35 30.24
N GLY A 152 -5.45 16.25 30.82
CA GLY A 152 -4.87 15.67 32.03
C GLY A 152 -3.38 15.32 31.87
N ARG A 153 -2.97 14.81 30.70
CA ARG A 153 -1.57 14.50 30.39
C ARG A 153 -0.70 15.75 30.27
N GLU A 154 -1.23 16.81 29.68
CA GLU A 154 -0.50 18.07 29.45
C GLU A 154 -0.59 19.06 30.64
N ASN A 155 -0.96 18.61 31.84
CA ASN A 155 -1.17 19.47 33.03
C ASN A 155 -2.20 20.60 32.82
N ILE A 156 -3.25 20.32 32.05
CA ILE A 156 -4.40 21.20 31.83
C ILE A 156 -5.60 20.62 32.60
N GLY A 157 -6.33 21.49 33.30
CA GLY A 157 -7.58 21.14 33.98
C GLY A 157 -8.70 20.80 32.99
N LYS A 158 -9.76 20.17 33.50
CA LYS A 158 -10.95 19.83 32.67
C LYS A 158 -11.69 21.07 32.18
N ASP A 159 -11.54 22.16 32.89
CA ASP A 159 -11.97 23.52 32.58
C ASP A 159 -11.10 24.20 31.52
N GLY A 160 -10.06 23.53 31.02
CA GLY A 160 -9.12 24.08 30.04
C GLY A 160 -8.09 25.04 30.63
N ARG A 161 -8.07 25.24 31.95
CA ARG A 161 -7.10 26.12 32.61
C ARG A 161 -5.79 25.37 32.89
N PRO A 162 -4.61 25.98 32.68
CA PRO A 162 -3.34 25.37 33.08
C PRO A 162 -3.35 25.07 34.59
N ARG A 163 -2.78 23.93 35.00
CA ARG A 163 -2.59 23.57 36.42
C ARG A 163 -1.29 24.11 37.01
N ASP A 164 -0.54 24.89 36.23
CA ASP A 164 0.70 25.52 36.69
C ASP A 164 0.38 26.59 37.74
N PRO A 165 0.94 26.51 38.97
CA PRO A 165 0.74 27.53 40.00
C PRO A 165 1.25 28.91 39.60
N LYS A 166 2.10 29.01 38.57
CA LYS A 166 2.60 30.29 38.03
C LYS A 166 1.76 30.82 36.86
N ALA A 167 0.73 30.12 36.42
CA ALA A 167 -0.12 30.57 35.33
C ALA A 167 -0.89 31.84 35.76
N VAL A 168 -0.64 32.94 35.05
CA VAL A 168 -1.42 34.17 35.20
C VAL A 168 -2.58 34.12 34.20
N MET A 169 -3.80 34.11 34.72
CA MET A 169 -5.03 34.09 33.92
C MET A 169 -5.73 35.43 34.06
N PHE A 170 -6.27 35.95 32.96
CA PHE A 170 -7.06 37.17 32.96
C PHE A 170 -8.54 36.77 32.88
N ASP A 171 -9.31 37.02 33.94
CA ASP A 171 -10.76 36.92 33.85
C ASP A 171 -11.30 38.17 33.15
N ARG A 172 -12.26 37.97 32.26
CA ARG A 172 -12.97 39.05 31.57
C ARG A 172 -14.02 39.60 32.55
N LEU A 173 -13.66 40.63 33.30
CA LEU A 173 -14.61 41.49 34.02
C LEU A 173 -15.51 42.23 33.03
#